data_AF-A0A151IPY4-F1
#
_entry.id   AF-A0A151IPY4-F1
#
_cell.length_a   1.000
_cell.length_b   1.000
_cell.length_c   1.000
_cell.angle_alpha   90.00
_cell.angle_beta   90.00
_cell.angle_gamma   90.00
#
_symmetry.space_group_name_H-M   'P 1'
#
loop_
_entity.id
_entity.type
_entity.pdbx_description
1 polymer ?
#
loop_
_entity_poly.entity_id
_entity_poly.type
_entity_poly.pdbx_seq_one_letter_code
_entity_poly.pdbx_strand_id
1 'polypeptide(L)'
;MTPKLNQPPRSPDALYTDCHVRARCSIERTIGELKGKWRCLRKERALHYAPEFSARIVNATCVLHNIAKHYNVPANEIYIEDEIEVEEIKEIENNVNMRARGNAVRETLIQQYFT
;
A
#
# COMPACT_ATOMS: atom_id res chain seq x y z
N MET A 1 -1.05 -5.83 6.30
CA MET A 1 -1.57 -5.72 7.69
C MET A 1 -3.01 -5.30 7.63
N THR A 2 -3.84 -5.79 8.54
CA THR A 2 -5.30 -5.58 8.52
C THR A 2 -5.72 -4.67 9.69
N PRO A 3 -6.55 -3.64 9.45
CA PRO A 3 -7.12 -2.83 10.53
C PRO A 3 -8.01 -3.67 11.46
N LYS A 4 -8.11 -3.27 12.73
CA LYS A 4 -9.10 -3.81 13.66
C LYS A 4 -10.31 -2.87 13.69
N LEU A 5 -11.40 -3.29 13.06
CA LEU A 5 -12.64 -2.51 13.03
C LEU A 5 -13.38 -2.63 14.37
N ASN A 6 -14.25 -1.66 14.67
CA ASN A 6 -15.16 -1.65 15.82
C ASN A 6 -14.47 -1.81 17.19
N GLN A 7 -13.30 -1.20 17.36
CA GLN A 7 -12.56 -1.25 18.63
C GLN A 7 -13.03 -0.13 19.57
N PRO A 8 -12.96 -0.33 20.90
CA PRO A 8 -13.32 0.70 21.86
C PRO A 8 -12.52 1.99 21.59
N PRO A 9 -13.17 3.17 21.58
CA PRO A 9 -12.47 4.43 21.36
C PRO A 9 -11.33 4.61 22.36
N ARG A 10 -10.19 5.13 21.89
CA ARG A 10 -8.96 5.33 22.66
C ARG A 10 -8.28 4.04 23.17
N SER A 11 -8.72 2.86 22.75
CA SER A 11 -7.93 1.64 22.99
C SER A 11 -6.65 1.63 22.14
N PRO A 12 -5.61 0.89 22.56
CA PRO A 12 -4.46 0.57 21.71
C PRO A 12 -4.82 0.14 20.29
N ASP A 13 -5.82 -0.73 20.16
CA ASP A 13 -6.29 -1.25 18.87
C ASP A 13 -6.93 -0.17 18.00
N ALA A 14 -7.69 0.75 18.61
CA ALA A 14 -8.29 1.88 17.90
C ALA A 14 -7.22 2.87 17.42
N LEU A 15 -6.23 3.18 18.25
CA LEU A 15 -5.11 4.06 17.90
C LEU A 15 -4.24 3.46 16.78
N TYR A 16 -3.97 2.15 16.85
CA TYR A 16 -3.32 1.43 15.77
C TYR A 16 -4.10 1.53 14.47
N THR A 17 -5.41 1.28 14.50
CA THR A 17 -6.26 1.33 13.31
C THR A 17 -6.30 2.72 12.70
N ASP A 18 -6.43 3.78 13.50
CA ASP A 18 -6.38 5.16 13.01
C ASP A 18 -5.05 5.48 12.31
N CYS A 19 -3.92 5.15 12.95
CA CYS A 19 -2.60 5.34 12.35
C CYS A 19 -2.42 4.51 11.08
N HIS A 20 -2.88 3.26 11.07
CA HIS A 20 -2.81 2.37 9.93
C HIS A 20 -3.61 2.89 8.74
N VAL A 21 -4.87 3.32 8.98
CA VAL A 21 -5.74 3.89 7.94
C VAL A 21 -5.12 5.15 7.38
N ARG A 22 -4.64 6.07 8.24
CA ARG A 22 -3.99 7.30 7.78
C ARG A 22 -2.76 7.04 6.91
N ALA A 23 -1.90 6.09 7.32
CA ALA A 23 -0.74 5.67 6.53
C ALA A 23 -1.17 5.07 5.18
N ARG A 24 -2.19 4.21 5.19
CA ARG A 24 -2.75 3.59 3.97
C ARG A 24 -3.31 4.64 3.01
N CYS A 25 -4.12 5.57 3.50
CA CYS A 25 -4.65 6.67 2.67
C CYS A 25 -3.52 7.48 2.02
N SER A 26 -2.44 7.77 2.76
CA SER A 26 -1.31 8.49 2.21
C SER A 26 -0.62 7.70 1.09
N ILE A 27 -0.28 6.43 1.33
CA ILE A 27 0.47 5.64 0.35
C ILE A 27 -0.36 5.30 -0.88
N GLU A 28 -1.66 5.00 -0.72
CA GLU A 28 -2.56 4.71 -1.84
C GLU A 28 -2.71 5.92 -2.75
N ARG A 29 -2.89 7.12 -2.18
CA ARG A 29 -2.93 8.37 -2.94
C ARG A 29 -1.62 8.60 -3.69
N THR A 30 -0.47 8.40 -3.04
CA THR A 30 0.84 8.54 -3.69
C THR A 30 1.02 7.54 -4.83
N ILE A 31 0.62 6.28 -4.65
CA ILE A 31 0.68 5.26 -5.70
C ILE A 31 -0.23 5.65 -6.87
N GLY A 32 -1.44 6.13 -6.59
CA GLY A 32 -2.36 6.65 -7.61
C GLY A 32 -1.76 7.81 -8.40
N GLU A 33 -1.16 8.80 -7.73
CA GLU A 33 -0.46 9.92 -8.39
C GLU A 33 0.68 9.44 -9.29
N LEU A 34 1.47 8.46 -8.81
CA LEU A 34 2.58 7.89 -9.58
C LEU A 34 2.10 7.13 -10.81
N LYS A 35 1.09 6.25 -10.69
CA LYS A 35 0.49 5.54 -11.84
C LYS A 35 -0.20 6.49 -12.82
N GLY A 36 -0.80 7.57 -12.30
CA GLY A 36 -1.36 8.67 -13.07
C GLY A 36 -0.34 9.31 -14.01
N LYS A 37 0.76 9.79 -13.42
CA LYS A 37 1.80 10.53 -14.13
C LYS A 37 2.71 9.62 -14.98
N TRP A 38 3.07 8.44 -14.50
CA TRP A 38 4.08 7.56 -15.11
C TRP A 38 3.44 6.30 -15.68
N ARG A 39 3.23 6.28 -17.00
CA ARG A 39 2.59 5.14 -17.70
C ARG A 39 3.33 3.81 -17.54
N CYS A 40 4.63 3.83 -17.27
CA CYS A 40 5.44 2.63 -17.01
C CYS A 40 5.08 1.90 -15.71
N LEU A 41 4.30 2.52 -14.81
CA LEU A 41 3.81 1.90 -13.58
C LEU A 41 2.38 1.36 -13.70
N ARG A 42 1.70 1.58 -14.83
CA ARG A 42 0.32 1.17 -15.05
C ARG A 42 0.22 -0.33 -15.27
N LYS A 43 -0.93 -0.91 -14.92
CA LYS A 43 -1.20 -2.35 -15.04
C LYS A 43 -1.13 -2.85 -16.49
N GLU A 44 -1.55 -2.05 -17.47
CA GLU A 44 -1.41 -2.42 -18.90
C GLU A 44 0.04 -2.67 -19.31
N ARG A 45 0.99 -2.20 -18.50
CA ARG A 45 2.44 -2.35 -18.68
C ARG A 45 3.05 -3.14 -17.53
N ALA A 46 2.28 -4.03 -16.91
CA ALA A 46 2.72 -4.92 -15.83
C ALA A 46 4.16 -5.35 -16.09
N LEU A 47 5.04 -4.96 -15.15
CA LEU A 47 6.48 -5.02 -15.37
C LEU A 47 6.88 -6.48 -15.65
N HIS A 48 7.16 -6.82 -16.91
CA HIS A 48 7.78 -8.08 -17.33
C HIS A 48 9.25 -8.20 -16.86
N TYR A 49 9.61 -7.47 -15.81
CA TYR A 49 10.95 -7.30 -15.31
C TYR A 49 11.11 -8.07 -14.01
N ALA A 50 12.33 -8.56 -13.79
CA ALA A 50 12.70 -9.13 -12.50
C ALA A 50 12.44 -8.12 -11.35
N PRO A 51 12.07 -8.58 -10.14
CA PRO A 51 11.73 -7.71 -9.02
C PRO A 51 12.78 -6.63 -8.73
N GLU A 52 14.06 -6.93 -8.89
CA GLU A 52 15.18 -6.02 -8.66
C GLU A 52 15.15 -4.84 -9.65
N PHE A 53 14.85 -5.11 -10.91
CA PHE A 53 14.76 -4.07 -11.94
C PHE A 53 13.46 -3.27 -11.79
N SER A 54 12.36 -3.94 -11.41
CA SER A 54 11.11 -3.28 -11.08
C SER A 54 11.26 -2.26 -9.95
N ALA A 55 12.01 -2.61 -8.90
CA ALA A 55 12.33 -1.69 -7.81
C ALA A 55 13.13 -0.45 -8.29
N ARG A 56 14.05 -0.63 -9.25
CA ARG A 56 14.81 0.49 -9.85
C ARG A 56 13.89 1.43 -10.64
N ILE A 57 12.94 0.90 -11.39
CA ILE A 57 11.94 1.72 -12.11
C ILE A 57 11.12 2.53 -11.11
N VAL A 58 10.59 1.89 -10.05
CA VAL A 58 9.84 2.58 -8.99
C VAL A 58 10.67 3.71 -8.38
N ASN A 59 11.92 3.45 -7.99
CA ASN A 59 12.80 4.47 -7.43
C ASN A 59 13.01 5.65 -8.38
N ALA A 60 13.26 5.38 -9.67
CA ALA A 60 13.43 6.43 -10.68
C ALA A 60 12.16 7.29 -10.80
N THR A 61 10.97 6.67 -10.81
CA THR A 61 9.70 7.43 -10.88
C THR A 61 9.45 8.29 -9.64
N CYS A 62 9.87 7.85 -8.44
CA CYS A 62 9.80 8.65 -7.22
C CYS A 62 10.72 9.87 -7.29
N VAL A 63 11.96 9.70 -7.74
CA VAL A 63 12.91 10.81 -7.93
C VAL A 63 12.36 11.83 -8.92
N LEU A 64 11.87 11.37 -10.08
CA LEU A 64 11.27 12.23 -11.09
C LEU A 64 10.00 12.93 -10.57
N HIS A 65 9.18 12.25 -9.77
CA HIS A 65 8.00 12.85 -9.15
C HIS A 65 8.38 13.99 -8.20
N ASN A 66 9.42 13.80 -7.38
CA ASN A 66 9.90 14.83 -6.47
C ASN A 66 10.43 16.05 -7.23
N ILE A 67 11.18 15.84 -8.31
CA ILE A 67 11.62 16.92 -9.20
C ILE A 67 10.41 17.65 -9.79
N ALA A 68 9.42 16.91 -10.30
CA ALA A 68 8.20 17.50 -10.85
C ALA A 68 7.42 18.33 -9.82
N LYS A 69 7.32 17.87 -8.56
CA LYS A 69 6.70 18.66 -7.47
C LYS A 69 7.51 19.90 -7.14
N HIS A 70 8.84 19.81 -7.08
CA HIS A 70 9.71 20.95 -6.81
C HIS A 70 9.52 22.09 -7.82
N TYR A 71 9.39 21.75 -9.10
CA TYR A 71 9.18 22.73 -10.18
C TYR A 71 7.71 23.01 -10.49
N ASN A 72 6.77 22.58 -9.64
CA ASN A 72 5.31 22.73 -9.85
C ASN A 72 4.84 22.28 -11.25
N VAL A 73 5.44 21.23 -11.78
CA VAL A 73 5.03 20.66 -13.07
C VAL A 73 3.62 20.09 -12.91
N PRO A 74 2.65 20.52 -13.74
CA PRO A 74 1.26 20.07 -13.65
C PRO A 74 1.14 18.55 -13.58
N ALA A 75 0.12 18.08 -12.86
CA ALA A 75 -0.25 16.67 -12.91
C ALA A 75 -0.83 16.34 -14.29
N ASN A 76 -0.46 15.18 -14.84
CA ASN A 76 -1.13 14.63 -16.02
C ASN A 76 -2.48 14.01 -15.61
N GLU A 77 -3.28 13.60 -16.59
CA GLU A 77 -4.59 12.93 -16.41
C GLU A 77 -4.67 11.97 -15.22
N ILE A 78 -5.84 12.00 -14.57
CA ILE A 78 -6.22 11.03 -13.53
C ILE A 78 -6.24 9.63 -14.16
N TYR A 79 -5.38 8.74 -13.69
CA TYR A 79 -5.46 7.32 -14.04
C TYR A 79 -6.47 6.66 -13.11
N ILE A 80 -7.59 6.22 -13.69
CA ILE A 80 -8.57 5.37 -13.03
C ILE A 80 -8.19 3.94 -13.40
N GLU A 81 -7.75 3.18 -12.41
CA GLU A 81 -7.46 1.76 -12.59
C GLU A 81 -8.82 1.02 -12.54
N ASP A 82 -9.16 0.28 -13.60
CA ASP A 82 -10.39 -0.53 -13.62
C ASP A 82 -10.40 -1.51 -12.44
N GLU A 83 -11.57 -1.71 -11.83
CA GLU A 83 -11.73 -2.66 -10.72
C GLU A 83 -11.18 -4.03 -11.10
N ILE A 84 -10.28 -4.54 -10.25
CA ILE A 84 -9.69 -5.86 -10.42
C ILE A 84 -10.74 -6.88 -9.99
N GLU A 85 -11.17 -7.78 -10.88
CA GLU A 85 -11.70 -9.08 -10.45
C GLU A 85 -10.61 -9.78 -9.65
N VAL A 86 -10.73 -9.74 -8.33
CA VAL A 86 -9.83 -10.47 -7.45
C VAL A 86 -10.18 -11.94 -7.60
N GLU A 87 -9.43 -12.68 -8.41
CA GLU A 87 -9.54 -14.14 -8.42
C GLU A 87 -9.32 -14.65 -6.99
N GLU A 88 -10.31 -15.36 -6.46
CA GLU A 88 -10.24 -15.99 -5.14
C GLU A 88 -9.09 -17.02 -5.15
N ILE A 89 -7.95 -16.63 -4.58
CA ILE A 89 -6.84 -17.56 -4.35
C ILE A 89 -7.29 -18.56 -3.28
N LYS A 90 -7.58 -19.81 -3.68
CA LYS A 90 -7.94 -20.89 -2.76
C LYS A 90 -6.92 -21.01 -1.63
N GLU A 91 -7.37 -20.92 -0.38
CA GLU A 91 -6.53 -21.01 0.81
C GLU A 91 -5.91 -22.41 0.94
N ILE A 92 -4.58 -22.50 0.79
CA ILE A 92 -3.80 -23.70 1.11
C ILE A 92 -3.59 -23.73 2.64
N GLU A 93 -3.71 -24.88 3.32
CA GLU A 93 -3.58 -25.04 4.79
C GLU A 93 -2.37 -24.32 5.43
N ASN A 94 -1.24 -24.21 4.71
CA ASN A 94 -0.07 -23.43 5.14
C ASN A 94 -0.38 -21.94 5.46
N ASN A 95 -1.45 -21.40 4.91
CA ASN A 95 -1.86 -20.01 5.06
C ASN A 95 -2.54 -19.72 6.42
N VAL A 96 -3.19 -20.72 7.04
CA VAL A 96 -3.81 -20.57 8.38
C VAL A 96 -2.75 -20.30 9.45
N ASN A 97 -1.67 -21.07 9.43
CA ASN A 97 -0.53 -20.88 10.34
C ASN A 97 0.16 -19.52 10.12
N MET A 98 0.29 -19.06 8.87
CA MET A 98 0.82 -17.72 8.57
C MET A 98 -0.09 -16.59 9.08
N ARG A 99 -1.41 -16.72 8.93
CA ARG A 99 -2.37 -15.73 9.45
C ARG A 99 -2.33 -15.64 10.97
N ALA A 100 -2.32 -16.77 11.67
CA ALA A 100 -2.20 -16.81 13.13
C ALA A 100 -0.91 -16.11 13.61
N ARG A 101 0.23 -16.40 12.97
CA ARG A 101 1.51 -15.76 13.27
C ARG A 101 1.47 -14.25 12.99
N GLY A 102 0.90 -13.84 11.86
CA GLY A 102 0.73 -12.43 11.51
C GLY A 102 -0.14 -11.66 12.51
N ASN A 103 -1.20 -12.29 13.01
CA ASN A 103 -2.04 -11.73 14.05
C ASN A 103 -1.28 -11.55 15.37
N ALA A 104 -0.52 -12.55 15.80
CA ALA A 104 0.27 -12.44 17.04
C ALA A 104 1.34 -11.34 16.97
N VAL A 105 2.01 -11.18 15.83
CA VAL A 105 2.99 -10.09 15.60
C VAL A 105 2.31 -8.74 15.65
N ARG A 106 1.18 -8.58 14.96
CA ARG A 106 0.39 -7.35 15.01
C ARG A 106 -0.02 -7.02 16.45
N GLU A 107 -0.46 -8.01 17.21
CA GLU A 107 -0.88 -7.80 18.60
C GLU A 107 0.26 -7.31 19.48
N THR A 108 1.44 -7.92 19.31
CA THR A 108 2.65 -7.49 19.99
C THR A 108 2.99 -6.03 19.67
N LEU A 109 2.90 -5.63 18.39
CA LEU A 109 3.17 -4.25 17.96
C LEU A 109 2.15 -3.26 18.54
N ILE A 110 0.86 -3.64 18.59
CA ILE A 110 -0.19 -2.79 19.15
C ILE A 110 0.11 -2.51 20.62
N GLN A 111 0.34 -3.57 21.41
CA GLN A 111 0.59 -3.44 22.85
C GLN A 111 1.90 -2.68 23.17
N GLN A 112 2.91 -2.78 22.29
CA GLN A 112 4.20 -2.12 22.51
C GLN A 112 4.21 -0.63 22.15
N TYR A 113 3.48 -0.24 21.10
CA TYR A 113 3.63 1.10 20.49
C TYR A 113 2.37 1.97 20.56
N PHE A 114 1.22 1.42 20.95
CA PHE A 114 -0.04 2.14 21.03
C PHE A 114 -0.62 1.98 22.45
N THR A 115 -0.55 3.05 23.25
CA THR A 115 -1.03 3.11 24.66
C THR A 115 -1.86 4.35 24.89
#